data_AF-A0A1J4KFN0-F1
#
_entry.id   AF-A0A1J4KFN0-F1
#
_cell.length_a   1.000
_cell.length_b   1.000
_cell.length_c   1.000
_cell.angle_alpha   90.00
_cell.angle_beta   90.00
_cell.angle_gamma   90.00
#
_symmetry.space_group_name_H-M   'P 1'
#
loop_
_entity.id
_entity.type
_entity.pdbx_description
1 polymer ?
#
loop_
_entity_poly.entity_id
_entity_poly.type
_entity_poly.pdbx_seq_one_letter_code
_entity_poly.pdbx_strand_id
1 'polypeptide(L)'
;MSSSDSGFDLRALENVDKNFLSNLKSAVKLLQASDADKFFKIVLNHFEKGDLNPEVGISILQTVRKLLTRDDILNVFRSKDVVLRLPYELNTYTDCVYDILYDVLLLDSEIFSDDVARKDRFGYLLQENPRKGLALIAKVAKRYVEDDESLINPWPCLDTLVKQTNLFARPDVIPSFISVVVYLCQSSEQYAESRMDKCWSRIVGFLDTKDSSYLRSVYAGLCYLRDEFKKVRKTPKLPLVQIKDHLSFPEVQGPALALLVDRANENPSDIADDELISKLFQVAERDHNLKATIVLMKLAASPKIAKDVLGNGSWLLSKLPEAVDTLRLFLVIFKHNELRAACAECKNFIPFLKFVIEELGSSGVITISCTIIRRIPLDEKFVQKMAEKGLVKTFIDKAKATDDDTKVSSHSLLLFLNTVAEYTYLDEFLDMVKIVVDRTTNDQNLCEIASYVAVTFAKYPQLREKMVALRLDKFFAEKRNDKKYKRLSKNAEKFLKLVE
;
A
#
# COMPACT_ATOMS: atom_id res chain seq x y z
N MET A 1 46.97 18.29 -67.35
CA MET A 1 47.14 16.88 -66.95
C MET A 1 46.92 16.82 -65.44
N SER A 2 45.65 16.87 -65.06
CA SER A 2 44.79 15.73 -64.69
C SER A 2 44.91 15.39 -63.20
N SER A 3 44.31 16.26 -62.39
CA SER A 3 43.66 15.85 -61.14
C SER A 3 42.47 14.96 -61.51
N SER A 4 42.53 13.66 -61.23
CA SER A 4 41.39 12.78 -61.42
C SER A 4 41.31 11.73 -60.31
N ASP A 5 40.29 11.90 -59.49
CA ASP A 5 39.34 10.86 -59.04
C ASP A 5 39.90 9.66 -58.28
N SER A 6 40.15 9.86 -56.99
CA SER A 6 39.98 8.82 -55.96
C SER A 6 38.72 9.05 -55.12
N GLY A 7 37.72 9.74 -55.67
CA GLY A 7 36.45 10.04 -55.01
C GLY A 7 35.41 8.96 -55.30
N PHE A 8 34.58 8.63 -54.32
CA PHE A 8 33.41 7.79 -54.51
C PHE A 8 32.41 8.47 -55.47
N ASP A 9 32.01 7.80 -56.55
CA ASP A 9 31.06 8.37 -57.53
C ASP A 9 29.63 8.40 -56.97
N LEU A 10 29.21 9.58 -56.51
CA LEU A 10 27.87 9.81 -55.97
C LEU A 10 26.76 9.72 -57.03
N ARG A 11 27.05 9.96 -58.32
CA ARG A 11 26.04 9.93 -59.38
C ARG A 11 25.47 8.54 -59.57
N ALA A 12 26.28 7.52 -59.28
CA ALA A 12 25.90 6.11 -59.32
C ALA A 12 24.85 5.71 -58.26
N LEU A 13 24.42 6.65 -57.40
CA LEU A 13 23.36 6.48 -56.41
C LEU A 13 22.10 7.31 -56.71
N GLU A 14 22.06 8.10 -57.79
CA GLU A 14 20.89 8.95 -58.11
C GLU A 14 19.67 8.14 -58.57
N ASN A 15 19.90 6.96 -59.17
CA ASN A 15 18.87 6.07 -59.68
C ASN A 15 19.07 4.64 -59.14
N VAL A 16 17.96 3.97 -58.81
CA VAL A 16 17.98 2.59 -58.33
C VAL A 16 18.12 1.65 -59.53
N ASP A 17 19.36 1.38 -59.94
CA ASP A 17 19.71 0.45 -61.02
C ASP A 17 20.27 -0.89 -60.50
N LYS A 18 20.72 -1.77 -61.41
CA LYS A 18 21.27 -3.10 -61.06
C LYS A 18 22.55 -3.02 -60.21
N ASN A 19 23.29 -1.91 -60.26
CA ASN A 19 24.56 -1.72 -59.55
C ASN A 19 24.38 -0.92 -58.25
N PHE A 20 23.22 -0.30 -58.03
CA PHE A 20 22.92 0.54 -56.87
C PHE A 20 23.36 -0.06 -55.53
N LEU A 21 22.98 -1.32 -55.25
CA LEU A 21 23.35 -1.98 -53.98
C LEU A 21 24.86 -2.24 -53.85
N SER A 22 25.56 -2.49 -54.96
CA SER A 22 27.01 -2.66 -54.96
C SER A 22 27.72 -1.33 -54.69
N ASN A 23 27.23 -0.26 -55.32
CA ASN A 23 27.74 1.10 -55.12
C ASN A 23 27.51 1.56 -53.68
N LEU A 24 26.33 1.28 -53.12
CA LEU A 24 25.98 1.58 -51.74
C LEU A 24 26.90 0.86 -50.75
N LYS A 25 27.23 -0.42 -50.98
CA LYS A 25 28.21 -1.16 -50.16
C LYS A 25 29.62 -0.58 -50.26
N SER A 26 30.03 -0.15 -51.46
CA SER A 26 31.33 0.49 -51.69
C SER A 26 31.44 1.83 -50.96
N ALA A 27 30.33 2.56 -50.81
CA ALA A 27 30.28 3.84 -50.09
C ALA A 27 30.81 3.71 -48.65
N VAL A 28 30.52 2.60 -47.96
CA VAL A 28 30.98 2.36 -46.57
C VAL A 28 32.50 2.54 -46.42
N LYS A 29 33.26 2.11 -47.44
CA LYS A 29 34.73 2.15 -47.43
C LYS A 29 35.31 3.41 -48.09
N LEU A 30 34.64 3.91 -49.13
CA LEU A 30 35.24 4.90 -50.04
C LEU A 30 34.73 6.33 -49.80
N LEU A 31 33.58 6.51 -49.14
CA LEU A 31 33.00 7.82 -48.92
C LEU A 31 33.91 8.68 -48.04
N GLN A 32 34.18 9.92 -48.48
CA GLN A 32 34.94 10.92 -47.73
C GLN A 32 33.97 11.87 -47.00
N ALA A 33 34.41 12.48 -45.90
CA ALA A 33 33.61 13.43 -45.13
C ALA A 33 33.12 14.63 -45.96
N SER A 34 33.94 15.11 -46.92
CA SER A 34 33.57 16.20 -47.85
C SER A 34 32.34 15.87 -48.71
N ASP A 35 32.11 14.59 -48.98
CA ASP A 35 31.05 14.10 -49.87
C ASP A 35 29.84 13.56 -49.10
N ALA A 36 29.93 13.43 -47.77
CA ALA A 36 28.94 12.78 -46.93
C ALA A 36 27.57 13.49 -46.93
N ASP A 37 27.53 14.84 -46.89
CA ASP A 37 26.27 15.60 -46.95
C ASP A 37 25.52 15.33 -48.27
N LYS A 38 26.25 15.33 -49.39
CA LYS A 38 25.68 15.02 -50.71
C LYS A 38 25.22 13.57 -50.79
N PHE A 39 26.00 12.64 -50.26
CA PHE A 39 25.62 11.23 -50.16
C PHE A 39 24.29 11.08 -49.41
N PHE A 40 24.18 11.62 -48.19
CA PHE A 40 22.94 11.55 -47.40
C PHE A 40 21.77 12.22 -48.12
N LYS A 41 22.01 13.32 -48.84
CA LYS A 41 21.01 13.95 -49.71
C LYS A 41 20.45 13.01 -50.75
N ILE A 42 21.32 12.40 -51.53
CA ILE A 42 20.94 11.50 -52.62
C ILE A 42 20.20 10.27 -52.07
N VAL A 43 20.78 9.58 -51.09
CA VAL A 43 20.23 8.30 -50.66
C VAL A 43 18.93 8.44 -49.87
N LEU A 44 18.77 9.50 -49.07
CA LEU A 44 17.53 9.70 -48.30
C LEU A 44 16.39 10.27 -49.16
N ASN A 45 16.68 10.99 -50.26
CA ASN A 45 15.65 11.48 -51.17
C ASN A 45 14.90 10.35 -51.89
N HIS A 46 15.44 9.13 -51.93
CA HIS A 46 14.71 7.99 -52.49
C HIS A 46 13.47 7.61 -51.67
N PHE A 47 13.42 7.92 -50.38
CA PHE A 47 12.24 7.68 -49.55
C PHE A 47 11.08 8.63 -49.86
N GLU A 48 11.34 9.79 -50.47
CA GLU A 48 10.33 10.78 -50.83
C GLU A 48 9.56 10.42 -52.12
N LYS A 49 10.12 9.54 -52.95
CA LYS A 49 9.56 9.20 -54.29
C LYS A 49 8.39 8.19 -54.24
N GLY A 50 8.17 7.53 -53.10
CA GLY A 50 7.01 6.67 -52.84
C GLY A 50 7.01 5.28 -53.50
N ASP A 51 7.94 4.98 -54.40
CA ASP A 51 8.04 3.72 -55.15
C ASP A 51 9.27 2.86 -54.78
N LEU A 52 9.95 3.21 -53.69
CA LEU A 52 11.18 2.54 -53.27
C LEU A 52 10.91 1.11 -52.79
N ASN A 53 11.59 0.14 -53.41
CA ASN A 53 11.58 -1.25 -52.96
C ASN A 53 12.07 -1.35 -51.48
N PRO A 54 11.31 -2.02 -50.59
CA PRO A 54 11.66 -2.19 -49.17
C PRO A 54 13.08 -2.71 -48.90
N GLU A 55 13.56 -3.68 -49.67
CA GLU A 55 14.91 -4.25 -49.48
C GLU A 55 16.01 -3.22 -49.80
N VAL A 56 15.76 -2.40 -50.81
CA VAL A 56 16.66 -1.31 -51.19
C VAL A 56 16.64 -0.22 -50.12
N GLY A 57 15.47 0.17 -49.63
CA GLY A 57 15.35 1.13 -48.53
C GLY A 57 16.03 0.66 -47.24
N ILE A 58 15.83 -0.60 -46.85
CA ILE A 58 16.54 -1.21 -45.70
C ILE A 58 18.05 -1.17 -45.93
N SER A 59 18.52 -1.52 -47.13
CA SER A 59 19.94 -1.47 -47.47
C SER A 59 20.52 -0.05 -47.35
N ILE A 60 19.77 0.98 -47.80
CA ILE A 60 20.15 2.40 -47.66
C ILE A 60 20.36 2.72 -46.18
N LEU A 61 19.38 2.44 -45.34
CA LEU A 61 19.46 2.76 -43.90
C LEU A 61 20.55 1.96 -43.18
N GLN A 62 20.76 0.69 -43.53
CA GLN A 62 21.86 -0.10 -42.99
C GLN A 62 23.24 0.45 -43.39
N THR A 63 23.38 0.97 -44.61
CA THR A 63 24.62 1.62 -45.05
C THR A 63 24.83 2.94 -44.33
N VAL A 64 23.77 3.75 -44.17
CA VAL A 64 23.82 4.97 -43.35
C VAL A 64 24.29 4.61 -41.94
N ARG A 65 23.66 3.64 -41.28
CA ARG A 65 24.04 3.15 -39.95
C ARG A 65 25.53 2.75 -39.86
N LYS A 66 26.03 1.98 -40.84
CA LYS A 66 27.45 1.57 -40.89
C LYS A 66 28.42 2.73 -41.09
N LEU A 67 28.03 3.74 -41.86
CA LEU A 67 28.86 4.92 -42.09
C LEU A 67 29.01 5.77 -40.83
N LEU A 68 27.99 5.78 -39.96
CA LEU A 68 27.99 6.54 -38.71
C LEU A 68 28.97 6.02 -37.66
N THR A 69 29.57 4.83 -37.85
CA THR A 69 30.66 4.36 -36.98
C THR A 69 31.98 5.08 -37.24
N ARG A 70 32.03 5.97 -38.24
CA ARG A 70 33.20 6.80 -38.56
C ARG A 70 32.98 8.23 -38.08
N ASP A 71 33.83 8.72 -37.19
CA ASP A 71 33.69 10.02 -36.52
C ASP A 71 33.60 11.20 -37.51
N ASP A 72 34.38 11.15 -38.61
CA ASP A 72 34.38 12.16 -39.66
C ASP A 72 33.01 12.27 -40.36
N ILE A 73 32.36 11.14 -40.62
CA ILE A 73 31.04 11.06 -41.24
C ILE A 73 29.94 11.41 -40.23
N LEU A 74 30.06 10.95 -38.98
CA LEU A 74 29.12 11.26 -37.90
C LEU A 74 29.02 12.78 -37.67
N ASN A 75 30.16 13.48 -37.68
CA ASN A 75 30.20 14.94 -37.56
C ASN A 75 29.43 15.66 -38.69
N VAL A 76 29.48 15.12 -39.92
CA VAL A 76 28.69 15.65 -41.03
C VAL A 76 27.21 15.34 -40.85
N PHE A 77 26.87 14.12 -40.41
CA PHE A 77 25.50 13.72 -40.12
C PHE A 77 24.84 14.65 -39.08
N ARG A 78 25.58 15.01 -38.03
CA ARG A 78 25.18 15.96 -37.00
C ARG A 78 25.07 17.39 -37.54
N SER A 79 26.16 17.95 -38.06
CA SER A 79 26.22 19.37 -38.46
C SER A 79 25.30 19.75 -39.63
N LYS A 80 24.76 18.76 -40.34
CA LYS A 80 23.80 18.93 -41.45
C LYS A 80 22.38 18.48 -41.11
N ASP A 81 22.10 18.19 -39.84
CA ASP A 81 20.78 17.77 -39.35
C ASP A 81 20.19 16.60 -40.16
N VAL A 82 21.04 15.67 -40.60
CA VAL A 82 20.64 14.56 -41.47
C VAL A 82 19.64 13.64 -40.77
N VAL A 83 19.73 13.56 -39.44
CA VAL A 83 18.75 12.87 -38.59
C VAL A 83 17.32 13.30 -38.90
N LEU A 84 17.06 14.58 -39.19
CA LEU A 84 15.72 15.11 -39.45
C LEU A 84 15.12 14.64 -40.78
N ARG A 85 15.95 14.04 -41.65
CA ARG A 85 15.58 13.55 -42.99
C ARG A 85 15.40 12.03 -43.04
N LEU A 86 15.51 11.36 -41.91
CA LEU A 86 15.20 9.93 -41.82
C LEU A 86 13.70 9.70 -42.12
N PRO A 87 13.34 8.53 -42.68
CA PRO A 87 11.96 8.23 -43.06
C PRO A 87 11.09 7.85 -41.86
N TYR A 88 10.83 8.82 -40.97
CA TYR A 88 10.07 8.62 -39.72
C TYR A 88 8.66 8.07 -39.96
N GLU A 89 7.98 8.56 -41.00
CA GLU A 89 6.57 8.28 -41.30
C GLU A 89 6.36 6.95 -42.07
N LEU A 90 7.44 6.25 -42.42
CA LEU A 90 7.36 5.03 -43.24
C LEU A 90 7.51 3.78 -42.35
N ASN A 91 6.37 3.15 -42.00
CA ASN A 91 6.29 2.00 -41.08
C ASN A 91 7.24 0.85 -41.44
N THR A 92 7.45 0.60 -42.74
CA THR A 92 8.35 -0.44 -43.25
C THR A 92 9.79 -0.27 -42.75
N TYR A 93 10.21 0.96 -42.45
CA TYR A 93 11.58 1.31 -42.11
C TYR A 93 11.77 1.69 -40.65
N THR A 94 10.70 1.72 -39.84
CA THR A 94 10.70 2.13 -38.43
C THR A 94 11.81 1.44 -37.62
N ASP A 95 12.01 0.14 -37.81
CA ASP A 95 13.05 -0.61 -37.09
C ASP A 95 14.47 -0.15 -37.44
N CYS A 96 14.73 0.13 -38.72
CA CYS A 96 16.03 0.65 -39.17
C CYS A 96 16.26 2.08 -38.66
N VAL A 97 15.20 2.90 -38.59
CA VAL A 97 15.29 4.24 -38.00
C VAL A 97 15.60 4.14 -36.51
N TYR A 98 14.92 3.26 -35.76
CA TYR A 98 15.23 3.01 -34.35
C TYR A 98 16.68 2.60 -34.13
N ASP A 99 17.20 1.71 -34.96
CA ASP A 99 18.59 1.25 -34.90
C ASP A 99 19.59 2.39 -35.13
N ILE A 100 19.33 3.26 -36.12
CA ILE A 100 20.17 4.45 -36.36
C ILE A 100 20.11 5.39 -35.15
N LEU A 101 18.92 5.70 -34.64
CA LEU A 101 18.78 6.58 -33.48
C LEU A 101 19.47 6.01 -32.24
N TYR A 102 19.42 4.69 -32.03
CA TYR A 102 20.10 4.02 -30.93
C TYR A 102 21.62 4.12 -31.06
N ASP A 103 22.16 3.80 -32.22
CA ASP A 103 23.61 3.87 -32.46
C ASP A 103 24.12 5.29 -32.33
N VAL A 104 23.42 6.27 -32.92
CA VAL A 104 23.81 7.67 -32.76
C VAL A 104 23.68 8.08 -31.31
N LEU A 105 22.63 7.70 -30.58
CA LEU A 105 22.54 7.98 -29.14
C LEU A 105 23.72 7.40 -28.34
N LEU A 106 24.36 6.30 -28.79
CA LEU A 106 25.55 5.77 -28.13
C LEU A 106 26.82 6.55 -28.48
N LEU A 107 26.90 7.11 -29.68
CA LEU A 107 28.08 7.80 -30.21
C LEU A 107 28.05 9.32 -29.96
N ASP A 108 26.85 9.89 -29.93
CA ASP A 108 26.54 11.31 -29.79
C ASP A 108 25.26 11.50 -28.96
N SER A 109 25.42 12.20 -27.86
CA SER A 109 24.37 12.53 -26.89
C SER A 109 23.43 13.64 -27.33
N GLU A 110 23.76 14.43 -28.36
CA GLU A 110 22.96 15.59 -28.78
C GLU A 110 21.85 15.27 -29.80
N ILE A 111 21.68 14.01 -30.19
CA ILE A 111 20.71 13.65 -31.26
C ILE A 111 19.26 14.02 -30.95
N PHE A 112 18.85 14.07 -29.67
CA PHE A 112 17.48 14.40 -29.29
C PHE A 112 17.27 15.92 -29.11
N SER A 113 17.39 16.66 -30.22
CA SER A 113 16.94 18.05 -30.27
C SER A 113 15.42 18.17 -30.16
N ASP A 114 14.93 19.38 -29.90
CA ASP A 114 13.48 19.69 -29.94
C ASP A 114 12.85 19.25 -31.25
N ASP A 115 13.56 19.37 -32.37
CA ASP A 115 13.08 19.00 -33.69
C ASP A 115 13.00 17.50 -33.92
N VAL A 116 13.90 16.70 -33.34
CA VAL A 116 13.79 15.23 -33.38
C VAL A 116 12.66 14.75 -32.47
N ALA A 117 12.52 15.33 -31.28
CA ALA A 117 11.52 14.94 -30.29
C ALA A 117 10.07 15.33 -30.65
N ARG A 118 9.86 16.05 -31.76
CA ARG A 118 8.52 16.46 -32.21
C ARG A 118 7.59 15.27 -32.49
N LYS A 119 6.29 15.57 -32.44
CA LYS A 119 5.21 14.59 -32.58
C LYS A 119 5.18 13.96 -33.99
N ASP A 120 5.47 14.73 -35.03
CA ASP A 120 5.55 14.31 -36.44
C ASP A 120 6.79 13.48 -36.76
N ARG A 121 7.72 13.29 -35.82
CA ARG A 121 8.92 12.48 -36.01
C ARG A 121 9.03 11.38 -34.97
N PHE A 122 9.71 11.64 -33.85
CA PHE A 122 9.84 10.65 -32.80
C PHE A 122 8.48 10.25 -32.21
N GLY A 123 7.51 11.16 -32.19
CA GLY A 123 6.12 10.81 -31.83
C GLY A 123 5.48 9.78 -32.77
N TYR A 124 5.76 9.84 -34.07
CA TYR A 124 5.30 8.84 -35.03
C TYR A 124 5.93 7.47 -34.75
N LEU A 125 7.25 7.44 -34.52
CA LEU A 125 7.94 6.20 -34.13
C LEU A 125 7.38 5.61 -32.84
N LEU A 126 7.07 6.46 -31.85
CA LEU A 126 6.47 6.06 -30.58
C LEU A 126 5.06 5.47 -30.77
N GLN A 127 4.29 5.99 -31.72
CA GLN A 127 2.98 5.46 -32.04
C GLN A 127 3.07 4.05 -32.64
N GLU A 128 4.01 3.84 -33.55
CA GLU A 128 4.24 2.54 -34.21
C GLU A 128 4.79 1.49 -33.23
N ASN A 129 5.89 1.81 -32.53
CA ASN A 129 6.53 0.88 -31.60
C ASN A 129 6.91 1.57 -30.27
N PRO A 130 5.94 1.77 -29.36
CA PRO A 130 6.18 2.47 -28.10
C PRO A 130 7.18 1.74 -27.20
N ARG A 131 7.34 0.42 -27.35
CA ARG A 131 8.31 -0.36 -26.57
C ARG A 131 9.75 0.00 -26.94
N LYS A 132 10.08 0.05 -28.24
CA LYS A 132 11.43 0.45 -28.70
C LYS A 132 11.69 1.92 -28.40
N GLY A 133 10.70 2.79 -28.63
CA GLY A 133 10.84 4.22 -28.29
C GLY A 133 11.02 4.46 -26.80
N LEU A 134 10.30 3.72 -25.95
CA LEU A 134 10.54 3.77 -24.51
C LEU A 134 11.93 3.28 -24.11
N ALA A 135 12.47 2.24 -24.78
CA ALA A 135 13.84 1.78 -24.52
C ALA A 135 14.89 2.85 -24.86
N LEU A 136 14.69 3.62 -25.94
CA LEU A 136 15.52 4.79 -26.24
C LEU A 136 15.41 5.87 -25.17
N ILE A 137 14.18 6.22 -24.78
CA ILE A 137 13.95 7.23 -23.72
C ILE A 137 14.60 6.77 -22.41
N ALA A 138 14.50 5.48 -22.06
CA ALA A 138 15.12 4.91 -20.88
C ALA A 138 16.66 5.02 -20.92
N LYS A 139 17.26 4.86 -22.11
CA LYS A 139 18.70 5.06 -22.29
C LYS A 139 19.10 6.52 -22.10
N VAL A 140 18.33 7.47 -22.64
CA VAL A 140 18.53 8.91 -22.39
C VAL A 140 18.38 9.23 -20.91
N ALA A 141 17.35 8.70 -20.26
CA ALA A 141 17.09 8.88 -18.83
C ALA A 141 18.27 8.40 -17.98
N LYS A 142 18.83 7.24 -18.31
CA LYS A 142 20.00 6.69 -17.63
C LYS A 142 21.23 7.60 -17.78
N ARG A 143 21.56 8.02 -19.00
CA ARG A 143 22.71 8.93 -19.24
C ARG A 143 22.52 10.27 -18.51
N TYR A 144 21.31 10.80 -18.50
CA TYR A 144 20.98 12.02 -17.76
C TYR A 144 21.23 11.87 -16.25
N VAL A 145 20.77 10.77 -15.65
CA VAL A 145 20.96 10.51 -14.21
C VAL A 145 22.42 10.21 -13.87
N GLU A 146 23.19 9.61 -14.78
CA GLU A 146 24.62 9.34 -14.61
C GLU A 146 25.50 10.60 -14.80
N ASP A 147 24.89 11.79 -14.89
CA ASP A 147 25.54 13.09 -15.13
C ASP A 147 26.53 13.06 -16.32
N ASP A 148 26.11 12.41 -17.41
CA ASP A 148 26.90 12.35 -18.63
C ASP A 148 27.06 13.76 -19.23
N GLU A 149 28.25 14.35 -19.06
CA GLU A 149 28.58 15.71 -19.52
C GLU A 149 28.35 15.95 -21.01
N SER A 150 28.35 14.88 -21.81
CA SER A 150 28.07 15.01 -23.24
C SER A 150 26.57 15.28 -23.49
N LEU A 151 25.66 14.92 -22.59
CA LEU A 151 24.21 15.11 -22.74
C LEU A 151 23.77 16.52 -22.35
N ILE A 152 23.84 17.43 -23.33
CA ILE A 152 23.57 18.86 -23.12
C ILE A 152 22.09 19.16 -22.82
N ASN A 153 21.15 18.53 -23.53
CA ASN A 153 19.72 18.83 -23.38
C ASN A 153 18.83 17.56 -23.50
N PRO A 154 18.56 16.87 -22.38
CA PRO A 154 17.74 15.65 -22.40
C PRO A 154 16.23 15.93 -22.46
N TRP A 155 15.82 17.17 -22.19
CA TRP A 155 14.42 17.53 -21.95
C TRP A 155 13.47 17.25 -23.11
N PRO A 156 13.82 17.49 -24.38
CA PRO A 156 12.92 17.22 -25.48
C PRO A 156 12.49 15.75 -25.51
N CYS A 157 13.44 14.83 -25.30
CA CYS A 157 13.18 13.40 -25.23
C CYS A 157 12.45 13.01 -23.95
N LEU A 158 12.94 13.43 -22.78
CA LEU A 158 12.35 13.01 -21.49
C LEU A 158 10.93 13.55 -21.29
N ASP A 159 10.63 14.75 -21.80
CA ASP A 159 9.29 15.33 -21.74
C ASP A 159 8.25 14.56 -22.56
N THR A 160 8.68 13.72 -23.51
CA THR A 160 7.74 12.86 -24.26
C THR A 160 6.97 11.91 -23.34
N LEU A 161 7.58 11.48 -22.21
CA LEU A 161 6.93 10.65 -21.19
C LEU A 161 5.67 11.32 -20.63
N VAL A 162 5.67 12.65 -20.53
CA VAL A 162 4.57 13.45 -19.96
C VAL A 162 3.65 14.04 -21.04
N LYS A 163 4.22 14.43 -22.19
CA LYS A 163 3.50 15.04 -23.31
C LYS A 163 2.71 14.01 -24.12
N GLN A 164 3.22 12.78 -24.24
CA GLN A 164 2.67 11.72 -25.09
C GLN A 164 2.31 10.45 -24.29
N THR A 165 1.94 10.60 -23.02
CA THR A 165 1.71 9.48 -22.09
C THR A 165 0.74 8.43 -22.61
N ASN A 166 -0.28 8.84 -23.39
CA ASN A 166 -1.26 7.93 -23.98
C ASN A 166 -0.66 6.89 -24.94
N LEU A 167 0.49 7.18 -25.57
CA LEU A 167 1.16 6.22 -26.45
C LEU A 167 1.71 5.01 -25.68
N PHE A 168 1.98 5.20 -24.39
CA PHE A 168 2.47 4.14 -23.50
C PHE A 168 1.34 3.41 -22.77
N ALA A 169 0.08 3.77 -23.01
CA ALA A 169 -1.10 3.16 -22.36
C ALA A 169 -1.45 1.78 -22.93
N ARG A 170 -0.45 0.89 -23.07
CA ARG A 170 -0.58 -0.50 -23.51
C ARG A 170 -0.19 -1.44 -22.37
N PRO A 171 -0.94 -2.53 -22.10
CA PRO A 171 -0.67 -3.43 -20.98
C PRO A 171 0.78 -3.94 -20.90
N ASP A 172 1.41 -4.20 -22.05
CA ASP A 172 2.78 -4.69 -22.19
C ASP A 172 3.86 -3.61 -22.03
N VAL A 173 3.49 -2.33 -22.09
CA VAL A 173 4.41 -1.16 -22.06
C VAL A 173 4.31 -0.36 -20.76
N ILE A 174 3.11 -0.22 -20.19
CA ILE A 174 2.85 0.57 -18.96
C ILE A 174 3.84 0.24 -17.82
N PRO A 175 4.11 -1.04 -17.48
CA PRO A 175 5.01 -1.36 -16.37
C PRO A 175 6.42 -0.80 -16.57
N SER A 176 6.96 -0.91 -17.79
CA SER A 176 8.27 -0.35 -18.14
C SER A 176 8.24 1.17 -18.16
N PHE A 177 7.15 1.77 -18.67
CA PHE A 177 6.99 3.22 -18.69
C PHE A 177 7.03 3.81 -17.27
N ILE A 178 6.24 3.23 -16.37
CA ILE A 178 6.21 3.63 -14.95
C ILE A 178 7.58 3.48 -14.31
N SER A 179 8.29 2.39 -14.60
CA SER A 179 9.64 2.14 -14.05
C SER A 179 10.61 3.25 -14.45
N VAL A 180 10.57 3.72 -15.70
CA VAL A 180 11.42 4.82 -16.18
C VAL A 180 11.05 6.14 -15.49
N VAL A 181 9.76 6.45 -15.36
CA VAL A 181 9.30 7.67 -14.69
C VAL A 181 9.68 7.69 -13.21
N VAL A 182 9.49 6.55 -12.52
CA VAL A 182 9.87 6.39 -11.11
C VAL A 182 11.38 6.54 -10.95
N TYR A 183 12.17 5.88 -11.79
CA TYR A 183 13.64 6.00 -11.79
C TYR A 183 14.09 7.46 -11.92
N LEU A 184 13.55 8.20 -12.88
CA LEU A 184 13.88 9.62 -13.07
C LEU A 184 13.53 10.46 -11.83
N CYS A 185 12.37 10.24 -11.21
CA CYS A 185 11.98 10.99 -10.01
C CYS A 185 12.81 10.60 -8.77
N GLN A 186 13.25 9.34 -8.68
CA GLN A 186 14.07 8.85 -7.55
C GLN A 186 15.53 9.27 -7.65
N SER A 187 16.04 9.40 -8.87
CA SER A 187 17.46 9.60 -9.12
C SER A 187 17.83 11.02 -9.55
N SER A 188 16.87 11.89 -9.86
CA SER A 188 17.12 13.31 -10.16
C SER A 188 16.12 14.22 -9.44
N GLU A 189 16.64 15.03 -8.50
CA GLU A 189 15.85 16.05 -7.79
C GLU A 189 15.28 17.08 -8.77
N GLN A 190 16.08 17.54 -9.74
CA GLN A 190 15.65 18.50 -10.76
C GLN A 190 14.47 17.97 -11.59
N TYR A 191 14.51 16.68 -11.97
CA TYR A 191 13.40 16.06 -12.69
C TYR A 191 12.16 15.97 -11.80
N ALA A 192 12.31 15.50 -10.57
CA ALA A 192 11.22 15.35 -9.62
C ALA A 192 10.51 16.69 -9.34
N GLU A 193 11.27 17.75 -9.03
CA GLU A 193 10.73 19.08 -8.74
C GLU A 193 9.90 19.64 -9.91
N SER A 194 10.37 19.42 -11.14
CA SER A 194 9.75 20.00 -12.34
C SER A 194 8.56 19.20 -12.88
N ARG A 195 8.56 17.87 -12.68
CA ARG A 195 7.69 16.96 -13.46
C ARG A 195 6.90 15.96 -12.62
N MET A 196 7.24 15.71 -11.36
CA MET A 196 6.59 14.68 -10.52
C MET A 196 5.07 14.89 -10.41
N ASP A 197 4.61 16.13 -10.22
CA ASP A 197 3.17 16.47 -10.18
C ASP A 197 2.44 16.06 -11.48
N LYS A 198 3.05 16.31 -12.63
CA LYS A 198 2.50 15.91 -13.93
C LYS A 198 2.55 14.40 -14.12
N CYS A 199 3.67 13.76 -13.77
CA CYS A 199 3.84 12.31 -13.82
C CYS A 199 2.77 11.60 -13.00
N TRP A 200 2.53 12.05 -11.77
CA TRP A 200 1.46 11.54 -10.91
C TRP A 200 0.10 11.63 -11.60
N SER A 201 -0.27 12.82 -12.07
CA SER A 201 -1.57 13.04 -12.72
C SER A 201 -1.74 12.17 -13.97
N ARG A 202 -0.67 11.94 -14.74
CA ARG A 202 -0.72 11.08 -15.93
C ARG A 202 -0.85 9.61 -15.59
N ILE A 203 -0.10 9.12 -14.60
CA ILE A 203 -0.18 7.73 -14.14
C ILE A 203 -1.54 7.44 -13.49
N VAL A 204 -2.11 8.39 -12.74
CA VAL A 204 -3.48 8.29 -12.23
C VAL A 204 -4.48 8.13 -13.38
N GLY A 205 -4.28 8.79 -14.52
CA GLY A 205 -5.14 8.62 -15.70
C GLY A 205 -5.18 7.19 -16.26
N PHE A 206 -4.18 6.34 -15.95
CA PHE A 206 -4.22 4.93 -16.31
C PHE A 206 -5.14 4.08 -15.43
N LEU A 207 -5.70 4.67 -14.37
CA LEU A 207 -6.68 4.00 -13.52
C LEU A 207 -8.11 4.11 -14.06
N ASP A 208 -8.38 4.88 -15.11
CA ASP A 208 -9.75 5.00 -15.68
C ASP A 208 -10.12 3.81 -16.60
N THR A 209 -9.45 2.67 -16.43
CA THR A 209 -9.58 1.45 -17.22
C THR A 209 -10.27 0.35 -16.42
N LYS A 210 -10.90 -0.59 -17.14
CA LYS A 210 -11.43 -1.83 -16.56
C LYS A 210 -10.45 -3.01 -16.66
N ASP A 211 -9.34 -2.85 -17.36
CA ASP A 211 -8.34 -3.89 -17.54
C ASP A 211 -7.44 -3.98 -16.29
N SER A 212 -7.57 -5.06 -15.52
CA SER A 212 -6.81 -5.24 -14.29
C SER A 212 -5.37 -5.69 -14.50
N SER A 213 -4.98 -6.08 -15.73
CA SER A 213 -3.69 -6.70 -16.03
C SER A 213 -2.47 -5.85 -15.66
N TYR A 214 -2.60 -4.52 -15.71
CA TYR A 214 -1.53 -3.57 -15.38
C TYR A 214 -1.83 -2.67 -14.17
N LEU A 215 -3.04 -2.72 -13.59
CA LEU A 215 -3.43 -1.88 -12.46
C LEU A 215 -2.49 -2.04 -11.26
N ARG A 216 -2.05 -3.28 -10.98
CA ARG A 216 -1.08 -3.54 -9.91
C ARG A 216 0.21 -2.74 -10.10
N SER A 217 0.74 -2.69 -11.32
CA SER A 217 1.95 -1.93 -11.67
C SER A 217 1.71 -0.42 -11.58
N VAL A 218 0.52 0.05 -11.97
CA VAL A 218 0.10 1.45 -11.81
C VAL A 218 0.10 1.87 -10.35
N TYR A 219 -0.59 1.13 -9.48
CA TYR A 219 -0.61 1.43 -8.05
C TYR A 219 0.75 1.29 -7.39
N ALA A 220 1.56 0.29 -7.78
CA ALA A 220 2.94 0.18 -7.29
C ALA A 220 3.79 1.40 -7.67
N GLY A 221 3.68 1.88 -8.91
CA GLY A 221 4.30 3.12 -9.36
C GLY A 221 3.87 4.34 -8.55
N LEU A 222 2.57 4.46 -8.27
CA LEU A 222 2.04 5.53 -7.40
C LEU A 222 2.59 5.44 -5.97
N CYS A 223 2.78 4.24 -5.41
CA CYS A 223 3.44 4.09 -4.12
C CYS A 223 4.86 4.65 -4.13
N TYR A 224 5.66 4.32 -5.15
CA TYR A 224 7.02 4.86 -5.27
C TYR A 224 7.03 6.38 -5.45
N LEU A 225 6.16 6.92 -6.31
CA LEU A 225 6.08 8.38 -6.50
C LEU A 225 5.61 9.09 -5.22
N ARG A 226 4.66 8.52 -4.47
CA ARG A 226 4.23 9.05 -3.17
C ARG A 226 5.43 9.19 -2.23
N ASP A 227 6.34 8.21 -2.21
CA ASP A 227 7.52 8.28 -1.34
C ASP A 227 8.45 9.43 -1.74
N GLU A 228 8.56 9.74 -3.03
CA GLU A 228 9.28 10.92 -3.53
C GLU A 228 8.58 12.23 -3.15
N PHE A 229 7.24 12.29 -3.22
CA PHE A 229 6.47 13.44 -2.70
C PHE A 229 6.76 13.74 -1.23
N LYS A 230 6.93 12.69 -0.40
CA LYS A 230 7.24 12.85 1.03
C LYS A 230 8.62 13.48 1.26
N LYS A 231 9.61 13.18 0.42
CA LYS A 231 10.96 13.80 0.53
C LYS A 231 10.89 15.32 0.44
N VAL A 232 10.02 15.84 -0.42
CA VAL A 232 9.79 17.28 -0.60
C VAL A 232 8.62 17.83 0.23
N ARG A 233 8.14 17.07 1.23
CA ARG A 233 7.04 17.44 2.14
C ARG A 233 5.74 17.84 1.42
N LYS A 234 5.49 17.25 0.25
CA LYS A 234 4.24 17.38 -0.49
C LYS A 234 3.40 16.12 -0.32
N THR A 235 2.09 16.25 -0.53
CA THR A 235 1.14 15.15 -0.40
C THR A 235 0.25 15.12 -1.64
N PRO A 236 0.37 14.11 -2.52
CA PRO A 236 -0.40 14.08 -3.76
C PRO A 236 -1.87 13.75 -3.50
N LYS A 237 -2.80 14.21 -4.34
CA LYS A 237 -4.21 13.84 -4.21
C LYS A 237 -4.40 12.37 -4.61
N LEU A 238 -5.00 11.57 -3.72
CA LEU A 238 -5.29 10.17 -4.00
C LEU A 238 -6.50 10.02 -4.96
N PRO A 239 -6.46 9.07 -5.90
CA PRO A 239 -7.58 8.73 -6.77
C PRO A 239 -8.58 7.84 -6.05
N LEU A 240 -9.30 8.39 -5.06
CA LEU A 240 -10.16 7.59 -4.17
C LEU A 240 -11.30 6.87 -4.90
N VAL A 241 -11.87 7.47 -5.94
CA VAL A 241 -12.92 6.84 -6.75
C VAL A 241 -12.39 5.54 -7.37
N GLN A 242 -11.26 5.62 -8.06
CA GLN A 242 -10.62 4.47 -8.70
C GLN A 242 -10.12 3.46 -7.66
N ILE A 243 -9.60 3.90 -6.51
CA ILE A 243 -9.21 2.98 -5.43
C ILE A 243 -10.43 2.18 -4.96
N LYS A 244 -11.55 2.85 -4.68
CA LYS A 244 -12.79 2.18 -4.28
C LYS A 244 -13.23 1.16 -5.32
N ASP A 245 -13.19 1.50 -6.59
CA ASP A 245 -13.63 0.58 -7.65
C ASP A 245 -12.67 -0.61 -7.81
N HIS A 246 -11.36 -0.38 -7.64
CA HIS A 246 -10.35 -1.40 -7.89
C HIS A 246 -10.05 -2.30 -6.68
N LEU A 247 -10.53 -1.94 -5.48
CA LEU A 247 -10.39 -2.79 -4.30
C LEU A 247 -11.08 -4.16 -4.46
N SER A 248 -12.01 -4.31 -5.41
CA SER A 248 -12.60 -5.61 -5.74
C SER A 248 -11.65 -6.57 -6.44
N PHE A 249 -10.49 -6.10 -6.94
CA PHE A 249 -9.48 -6.91 -7.63
C PHE A 249 -8.36 -7.34 -6.66
N PRO A 250 -8.28 -8.62 -6.26
CA PRO A 250 -7.32 -9.08 -5.24
C PRO A 250 -5.86 -8.76 -5.57
N GLU A 251 -5.47 -8.83 -6.85
CA GLU A 251 -4.12 -8.53 -7.33
C GLU A 251 -3.71 -7.06 -7.15
N VAL A 252 -4.70 -6.16 -7.04
CA VAL A 252 -4.52 -4.70 -6.90
C VAL A 252 -4.54 -4.25 -5.44
N GLN A 253 -5.23 -4.97 -4.56
CA GLN A 253 -5.44 -4.59 -3.16
C GLN A 253 -4.15 -4.25 -2.43
N GLY A 254 -3.09 -5.05 -2.61
CA GLY A 254 -1.82 -4.88 -1.92
C GLY A 254 -1.23 -3.46 -2.02
N PRO A 255 -0.93 -2.96 -3.23
CA PRO A 255 -0.43 -1.60 -3.43
C PRO A 255 -1.51 -0.52 -3.23
N ALA A 256 -2.78 -0.74 -3.61
CA ALA A 256 -3.83 0.25 -3.40
C ALA A 256 -4.07 0.55 -1.91
N LEU A 257 -4.13 -0.49 -1.07
CA LEU A 257 -4.24 -0.34 0.39
C LEU A 257 -2.99 0.32 0.99
N ALA A 258 -1.81 0.13 0.41
CA ALA A 258 -0.59 0.80 0.89
C ALA A 258 -0.67 2.32 0.75
N LEU A 259 -1.29 2.84 -0.32
CA LEU A 259 -1.57 4.27 -0.45
C LEU A 259 -2.55 4.76 0.63
N LEU A 260 -3.59 3.97 0.90
CA LEU A 260 -4.59 4.31 1.92
C LEU A 260 -4.03 4.29 3.34
N VAL A 261 -3.19 3.30 3.70
CA VAL A 261 -2.56 3.21 5.03
C VAL A 261 -1.78 4.49 5.34
N ASP A 262 -0.98 4.95 4.38
CA ASP A 262 -0.17 6.16 4.53
C ASP A 262 -1.04 7.39 4.70
N ARG A 263 -2.08 7.54 3.87
CA ARG A 263 -3.00 8.68 3.99
C ARG A 263 -3.81 8.64 5.28
N ALA A 264 -4.26 7.45 5.71
CA ALA A 264 -4.96 7.27 6.98
C ALA A 264 -4.08 7.66 8.17
N ASN A 265 -2.76 7.50 8.06
CA ASN A 265 -1.82 7.86 9.11
C ASN A 265 -1.50 9.37 9.13
N GLU A 266 -1.46 10.02 7.97
CA GLU A 266 -1.15 11.45 7.84
C GLU A 266 -2.37 12.34 8.09
N ASN A 267 -3.49 12.06 7.41
CA ASN A 267 -4.73 12.81 7.53
C ASN A 267 -5.93 11.90 7.25
N PRO A 268 -6.45 11.20 8.29
CA PRO A 268 -7.56 10.26 8.14
C PRO A 268 -8.83 10.89 7.53
N SER A 269 -9.06 12.18 7.77
CA SER A 269 -10.27 12.88 7.30
C SER A 269 -10.33 13.02 5.78
N ASP A 270 -9.19 12.99 5.08
CA ASP A 270 -9.13 13.10 3.62
C ASP A 270 -9.76 11.91 2.90
N ILE A 271 -9.84 10.78 3.59
CA ILE A 271 -10.29 9.49 3.05
C ILE A 271 -11.40 8.87 3.90
N ALA A 272 -11.94 9.62 4.86
CA ALA A 272 -13.07 9.21 5.67
C ALA A 272 -14.34 9.27 4.81
N ASP A 273 -14.67 8.14 4.19
CA ASP A 273 -15.78 7.97 3.25
C ASP A 273 -16.51 6.65 3.56
N ASP A 274 -17.83 6.72 3.70
CA ASP A 274 -18.66 5.58 4.13
C ASP A 274 -18.59 4.40 3.14
N GLU A 275 -18.51 4.70 1.84
CA GLU A 275 -18.37 3.68 0.81
C GLU A 275 -16.99 2.99 0.91
N LEU A 276 -15.91 3.76 1.13
CA LEU A 276 -14.59 3.20 1.35
C LEU A 276 -14.55 2.34 2.61
N ILE A 277 -15.10 2.80 3.74
CA ILE A 277 -15.16 2.03 5.00
C ILE A 277 -15.88 0.70 4.76
N SER A 278 -17.02 0.73 4.07
CA SER A 278 -17.79 -0.47 3.73
C SER A 278 -16.99 -1.45 2.86
N LYS A 279 -16.28 -0.95 1.84
CA LYS A 279 -15.40 -1.76 0.99
C LYS A 279 -14.21 -2.34 1.75
N LEU A 280 -13.62 -1.59 2.69
CA LEU A 280 -12.53 -2.08 3.53
C LEU A 280 -12.97 -3.23 4.44
N PHE A 281 -14.17 -3.17 5.01
CA PHE A 281 -14.74 -4.30 5.75
C PHE A 281 -14.91 -5.53 4.86
N GLN A 282 -15.46 -5.36 3.64
CA GLN A 282 -15.62 -6.46 2.69
C GLN A 282 -14.28 -7.10 2.31
N VAL A 283 -13.25 -6.29 2.04
CA VAL A 283 -11.91 -6.77 1.68
C VAL A 283 -11.21 -7.45 2.87
N ALA A 284 -11.39 -6.93 4.08
CA ALA A 284 -10.86 -7.56 5.29
C ALA A 284 -11.51 -8.93 5.57
N GLU A 285 -12.83 -9.04 5.38
CA GLU A 285 -13.62 -10.26 5.63
C GLU A 285 -13.47 -11.30 4.53
N ARG A 286 -13.82 -10.94 3.29
CA ARG A 286 -13.93 -11.88 2.17
C ARG A 286 -12.57 -12.31 1.63
N ASP A 287 -11.64 -11.36 1.55
CA ASP A 287 -10.34 -11.56 0.92
C ASP A 287 -9.22 -11.77 1.97
N HIS A 288 -9.60 -11.89 3.26
CA HIS A 288 -8.72 -12.07 4.41
C HIS A 288 -7.52 -11.09 4.45
N ASN A 289 -7.77 -9.84 4.08
CA ASN A 289 -6.69 -8.87 3.87
C ASN A 289 -6.42 -8.02 5.12
N LEU A 290 -5.35 -8.36 5.85
CA LEU A 290 -4.92 -7.63 7.06
C LEU A 290 -4.69 -6.12 6.82
N LYS A 291 -4.20 -5.72 5.64
CA LYS A 291 -3.96 -4.30 5.36
C LYS A 291 -5.24 -3.49 5.36
N ALA A 292 -6.38 -4.07 4.95
CA ALA A 292 -7.66 -3.39 5.00
C ALA A 292 -8.09 -3.12 6.44
N THR A 293 -7.92 -4.10 7.35
CA THR A 293 -8.15 -3.88 8.79
C THR A 293 -7.21 -2.83 9.35
N ILE A 294 -5.93 -2.79 8.92
CA ILE A 294 -4.99 -1.74 9.34
C ILE A 294 -5.47 -0.35 8.91
N VAL A 295 -5.98 -0.19 7.68
CA VAL A 295 -6.56 1.09 7.24
C VAL A 295 -7.73 1.47 8.15
N LEU A 296 -8.66 0.55 8.44
CA LEU A 296 -9.77 0.79 9.37
C LEU A 296 -9.29 1.21 10.77
N MET A 297 -8.27 0.56 11.30
CA MET A 297 -7.67 0.93 12.59
C MET A 297 -7.06 2.34 12.56
N LYS A 298 -6.39 2.71 11.47
CA LYS A 298 -5.82 4.06 11.32
C LYS A 298 -6.90 5.14 11.21
N LEU A 299 -7.97 4.86 10.46
CA LEU A 299 -9.15 5.73 10.40
C LEU A 299 -9.79 5.90 11.78
N ALA A 300 -10.02 4.80 12.50
CA ALA A 300 -10.60 4.79 13.83
C ALA A 300 -9.70 5.39 14.93
N ALA A 301 -8.48 5.82 14.62
CA ALA A 301 -7.67 6.58 15.56
C ALA A 301 -8.26 7.98 15.84
N SER A 302 -9.08 8.52 14.93
CA SER A 302 -9.85 9.75 15.14
C SER A 302 -11.21 9.44 15.76
N PRO A 303 -11.63 10.10 16.86
CA PRO A 303 -12.91 9.80 17.52
C PRO A 303 -14.14 9.95 16.62
N LYS A 304 -14.13 10.97 15.75
CA LYS A 304 -15.26 11.22 14.82
C LYS A 304 -15.42 10.05 13.85
N ILE A 305 -14.31 9.65 13.20
CA ILE A 305 -14.30 8.57 12.21
C ILE A 305 -14.48 7.21 12.90
N ALA A 306 -14.00 7.04 14.13
CA ALA A 306 -14.21 5.82 14.91
C ALA A 306 -15.71 5.54 15.14
N LYS A 307 -16.53 6.57 15.29
CA LYS A 307 -17.98 6.44 15.36
C LYS A 307 -18.56 5.89 14.05
N ASP A 308 -18.07 6.40 12.91
CA ASP A 308 -18.51 5.97 11.58
C ASP A 308 -18.08 4.51 11.32
N VAL A 309 -16.84 4.14 11.69
CA VAL A 309 -16.32 2.77 11.62
C VAL A 309 -17.08 1.81 12.55
N LEU A 310 -17.48 2.27 13.75
CA LEU A 310 -18.29 1.46 14.67
C LEU A 310 -19.67 1.16 14.06
N GLY A 311 -20.31 2.17 13.46
CA GLY A 311 -21.64 2.04 12.86
C GLY A 311 -22.65 1.40 13.82
N ASN A 312 -23.27 0.29 13.40
CA ASN A 312 -24.18 -0.50 14.22
C ASN A 312 -23.52 -1.73 14.90
N GLY A 313 -22.20 -1.89 14.75
CA GLY A 313 -21.46 -3.04 15.26
C GLY A 313 -21.77 -4.38 14.58
N SER A 314 -22.30 -4.38 13.35
CA SER A 314 -22.57 -5.62 12.60
C SER A 314 -21.30 -6.46 12.41
N TRP A 315 -20.18 -5.81 12.11
CA TRP A 315 -18.89 -6.42 11.80
C TRP A 315 -18.18 -7.05 13.01
N LEU A 316 -18.67 -6.84 14.25
CA LEU A 316 -18.02 -7.38 15.45
C LEU A 316 -17.91 -8.92 15.43
N LEU A 317 -18.74 -9.60 14.65
CA LEU A 317 -18.71 -11.06 14.52
C LEU A 317 -18.02 -11.55 13.22
N SER A 318 -17.50 -10.64 12.40
CA SER A 318 -17.05 -10.91 11.02
C SER A 318 -15.60 -11.42 10.87
N LYS A 319 -14.89 -11.81 11.95
CA LYS A 319 -13.49 -12.33 11.91
C LYS A 319 -12.60 -11.60 10.88
N LEU A 320 -12.22 -10.34 11.15
CA LEU A 320 -11.58 -9.43 10.17
C LEU A 320 -10.05 -9.26 10.30
N PRO A 321 -9.20 -9.91 9.47
CA PRO A 321 -9.45 -11.20 8.83
C PRO A 321 -9.41 -12.38 9.83
N GLU A 322 -9.00 -12.09 11.07
CA GLU A 322 -8.97 -13.02 12.18
C GLU A 322 -9.67 -12.41 13.41
N ALA A 323 -9.98 -13.26 14.39
CA ALA A 323 -10.60 -12.82 15.65
C ALA A 323 -9.74 -11.79 16.40
N VAL A 324 -8.41 -11.94 16.36
CA VAL A 324 -7.47 -11.01 17.00
C VAL A 324 -7.51 -9.62 16.37
N ASP A 325 -7.69 -9.53 15.07
CA ASP A 325 -7.70 -8.26 14.35
C ASP A 325 -9.04 -7.54 14.47
N THR A 326 -10.14 -8.30 14.57
CA THR A 326 -11.45 -7.78 14.99
C THR A 326 -11.36 -7.16 16.39
N LEU A 327 -10.74 -7.88 17.34
CA LEU A 327 -10.50 -7.37 18.69
C LEU A 327 -9.63 -6.11 18.67
N ARG A 328 -8.54 -6.08 17.89
CA ARG A 328 -7.67 -4.91 17.77
C ARG A 328 -8.43 -3.69 17.24
N LEU A 329 -9.22 -3.84 16.18
CA LEU A 329 -10.04 -2.76 15.64
C LEU A 329 -11.05 -2.25 16.69
N PHE A 330 -11.73 -3.17 17.37
CA PHE A 330 -12.63 -2.82 18.46
C PHE A 330 -11.91 -2.04 19.57
N LEU A 331 -10.71 -2.48 19.97
CA LEU A 331 -9.92 -1.81 21.01
C LEU A 331 -9.45 -0.41 20.61
N VAL A 332 -9.14 -0.19 19.32
CA VAL A 332 -8.82 1.15 18.81
C VAL A 332 -10.01 2.10 18.99
N ILE A 333 -11.22 1.65 18.65
CA ILE A 333 -12.46 2.41 18.85
C ILE A 333 -12.73 2.61 20.35
N PHE A 334 -12.62 1.55 21.14
CA PHE A 334 -12.91 1.52 22.58
C PHE A 334 -11.93 2.35 23.43
N LYS A 335 -10.79 2.73 22.85
CA LYS A 335 -9.84 3.67 23.45
C LYS A 335 -10.48 5.05 23.67
N HIS A 336 -11.40 5.46 22.79
CA HIS A 336 -12.17 6.70 22.91
C HIS A 336 -13.23 6.55 24.00
N ASN A 337 -13.08 7.29 25.10
CA ASN A 337 -13.92 7.14 26.30
C ASN A 337 -15.40 7.40 25.98
N GLU A 338 -15.66 8.40 25.14
CA GLU A 338 -16.96 8.85 24.66
C GLU A 338 -17.71 7.81 23.83
N LEU A 339 -17.01 6.84 23.24
CA LEU A 339 -17.63 5.78 22.43
C LEU A 339 -17.94 4.50 23.24
N ARG A 340 -17.50 4.39 24.49
CA ARG A 340 -17.67 3.14 25.26
C ARG A 340 -19.12 2.77 25.52
N ALA A 341 -19.98 3.77 25.78
CA ALA A 341 -21.41 3.55 25.92
C ALA A 341 -22.03 3.04 24.61
N ALA A 342 -21.72 3.71 23.49
CA ALA A 342 -22.17 3.29 22.17
C ALA A 342 -21.70 1.87 21.79
N CYS A 343 -20.47 1.50 22.15
CA CYS A 343 -19.97 0.13 21.99
C CYS A 343 -20.81 -0.89 22.79
N ALA A 344 -21.16 -0.58 24.04
CA ALA A 344 -21.97 -1.46 24.89
C ALA A 344 -23.42 -1.59 24.40
N GLU A 345 -23.95 -0.54 23.77
CA GLU A 345 -25.30 -0.50 23.18
C GLU A 345 -25.43 -1.32 21.89
N CYS A 346 -24.32 -1.65 21.23
CA CYS A 346 -24.32 -2.48 20.03
C CYS A 346 -24.96 -3.85 20.31
N LYS A 347 -25.90 -4.28 19.45
CA LYS A 347 -26.62 -5.56 19.59
C LYS A 347 -25.67 -6.76 19.74
N ASN A 348 -24.54 -6.71 19.04
CA ASN A 348 -23.54 -7.75 18.96
C ASN A 348 -22.45 -7.64 20.03
N PHE A 349 -22.46 -6.64 20.92
CA PHE A 349 -21.41 -6.46 21.93
C PHE A 349 -21.19 -7.68 22.83
N ILE A 350 -22.27 -8.19 23.46
CA ILE A 350 -22.19 -9.37 24.34
C ILE A 350 -21.79 -10.64 23.55
N PRO A 351 -22.43 -10.95 22.40
CA PRO A 351 -21.98 -12.05 21.54
C PRO A 351 -20.51 -11.94 21.13
N PHE A 352 -20.04 -10.74 20.82
CA PHE A 352 -18.66 -10.48 20.42
C PHE A 352 -17.66 -10.77 21.53
N LEU A 353 -17.90 -10.28 22.75
CA LEU A 353 -17.01 -10.57 23.87
C LEU A 353 -16.93 -12.07 24.16
N LYS A 354 -18.08 -12.76 24.11
CA LYS A 354 -18.15 -14.21 24.28
C LYS A 354 -17.32 -14.91 23.19
N PHE A 355 -17.54 -14.54 21.94
CA PHE A 355 -16.81 -15.03 20.78
C PHE A 355 -15.29 -14.85 20.93
N VAL A 356 -14.83 -13.67 21.31
CA VAL A 356 -13.39 -13.37 21.51
C VAL A 356 -12.78 -14.24 22.61
N ILE A 357 -13.49 -14.41 23.74
CA ILE A 357 -13.04 -15.24 24.85
C ILE A 357 -12.96 -16.72 24.44
N GLU A 358 -13.93 -17.21 23.67
CA GLU A 358 -13.99 -18.60 23.24
C GLU A 358 -12.88 -18.95 22.26
N GLU A 359 -12.66 -18.10 21.26
CA GLU A 359 -11.76 -18.35 20.14
C GLU A 359 -10.30 -18.06 20.46
N LEU A 360 -10.01 -16.95 21.15
CA LEU A 360 -8.62 -16.58 21.47
C LEU A 360 -8.16 -17.18 22.80
N GLY A 361 -9.06 -17.34 23.77
CA GLY A 361 -8.89 -18.22 24.94
C GLY A 361 -7.61 -18.08 25.76
N SER A 362 -6.93 -16.93 25.77
CA SER A 362 -5.66 -16.71 26.49
C SER A 362 -5.84 -15.87 27.74
N SER A 363 -4.92 -15.98 28.71
CA SER A 363 -4.92 -15.16 29.94
C SER A 363 -4.93 -13.65 29.66
N GLY A 364 -4.23 -13.22 28.59
CA GLY A 364 -4.26 -11.85 28.10
C GLY A 364 -5.65 -11.42 27.61
N VAL A 365 -6.36 -12.29 26.89
CA VAL A 365 -7.72 -12.00 26.39
C VAL A 365 -8.74 -11.94 27.52
N ILE A 366 -8.63 -12.78 28.54
CA ILE A 366 -9.44 -12.71 29.77
C ILE A 366 -9.23 -11.36 30.46
N THR A 367 -7.98 -10.91 30.57
CA THR A 367 -7.63 -9.62 31.16
C THR A 367 -8.21 -8.44 30.37
N ILE A 368 -8.09 -8.48 29.03
CA ILE A 368 -8.66 -7.47 28.13
C ILE A 368 -10.19 -7.43 28.28
N SER A 369 -10.85 -8.58 28.25
CA SER A 369 -12.32 -8.70 28.36
C SER A 369 -12.82 -8.17 29.70
N CYS A 370 -12.14 -8.51 30.81
CA CYS A 370 -12.44 -7.93 32.12
C CYS A 370 -12.30 -6.39 32.10
N THR A 371 -11.25 -5.88 31.48
CA THR A 371 -11.01 -4.43 31.39
C THR A 371 -12.09 -3.71 30.57
N ILE A 372 -12.57 -4.32 29.48
CA ILE A 372 -13.67 -3.78 28.66
C ILE A 372 -14.94 -3.66 29.51
N ILE A 373 -15.33 -4.75 30.17
CA ILE A 373 -16.58 -4.81 30.97
C ILE A 373 -16.53 -3.80 32.14
N ARG A 374 -15.37 -3.62 32.76
CA ARG A 374 -15.18 -2.64 33.84
C ARG A 374 -15.21 -1.18 33.41
N ARG A 375 -15.17 -0.91 32.10
CA ARG A 375 -15.08 0.46 31.54
C ARG A 375 -16.35 0.91 30.80
N ILE A 376 -17.37 0.08 30.77
CA ILE A 376 -18.69 0.42 30.22
C ILE A 376 -19.67 0.76 31.35
N PRO A 377 -20.73 1.52 31.05
CA PRO A 377 -21.86 1.64 31.97
C PRO A 377 -22.48 0.27 32.21
N LEU A 378 -22.64 -0.10 33.48
CA LEU A 378 -23.30 -1.32 33.90
C LEU A 378 -24.53 -0.98 34.73
N ASP A 379 -25.58 -1.76 34.54
CA ASP A 379 -26.76 -1.79 35.39
C ASP A 379 -27.21 -3.25 35.57
N GLU A 380 -28.18 -3.47 36.46
CA GLU A 380 -28.73 -4.80 36.75
C GLU A 380 -29.20 -5.52 35.48
N LYS A 381 -29.96 -4.84 34.62
CA LYS A 381 -30.52 -5.42 33.38
C LYS A 381 -29.43 -5.86 32.42
N PHE A 382 -28.38 -5.05 32.28
CA PHE A 382 -27.26 -5.36 31.41
C PHE A 382 -26.47 -6.57 31.93
N VAL A 383 -26.23 -6.66 33.24
CA VAL A 383 -25.54 -7.81 33.84
C VAL A 383 -26.38 -9.09 33.72
N GLN A 384 -27.68 -9.04 33.95
CA GLN A 384 -28.58 -10.17 33.71
C GLN A 384 -28.54 -10.63 32.25
N LYS A 385 -28.59 -9.69 31.30
CA LYS A 385 -28.45 -10.00 29.87
C LYS A 385 -27.11 -10.63 29.50
N MET A 386 -26.01 -10.25 30.18
CA MET A 386 -24.71 -10.92 29.99
C MET A 386 -24.76 -12.37 30.44
N ALA A 387 -25.42 -12.66 31.57
CA ALA A 387 -25.58 -14.02 32.08
C ALA A 387 -26.49 -14.86 31.17
N GLU A 388 -27.66 -14.33 30.77
CA GLU A 388 -28.60 -14.98 29.86
C GLU A 388 -27.97 -15.36 28.50
N LYS A 389 -27.09 -14.50 27.98
CA LYS A 389 -26.34 -14.77 26.74
C LYS A 389 -25.11 -15.68 26.95
N GLY A 390 -24.88 -16.12 28.19
CA GLY A 390 -23.81 -17.04 28.57
C GLY A 390 -22.42 -16.41 28.65
N LEU A 391 -22.29 -15.09 28.58
CA LEU A 391 -20.97 -14.42 28.66
C LEU A 391 -20.33 -14.64 30.04
N VAL A 392 -21.11 -14.52 31.12
CA VAL A 392 -20.61 -14.68 32.50
C VAL A 392 -20.04 -16.09 32.70
N LYS A 393 -20.82 -17.11 32.35
CA LYS A 393 -20.38 -18.51 32.42
C LYS A 393 -19.13 -18.77 31.56
N THR A 394 -19.15 -18.37 30.28
CA THR A 394 -18.00 -18.54 29.37
C THR A 394 -16.74 -17.87 29.94
N PHE A 395 -16.86 -16.66 30.49
CA PHE A 395 -15.74 -15.95 31.10
C PHE A 395 -15.16 -16.72 32.29
N ILE A 396 -16.03 -17.18 33.21
CA ILE A 396 -15.62 -17.93 34.40
C ILE A 396 -14.89 -19.23 33.99
N ASP A 397 -15.48 -20.00 33.09
CA ASP A 397 -14.94 -21.30 32.68
C ASP A 397 -13.58 -21.14 31.99
N LYS A 398 -13.45 -20.16 31.09
CA LYS A 398 -12.18 -19.90 30.41
C LYS A 398 -11.13 -19.34 31.35
N ALA A 399 -11.47 -18.43 32.25
CA ALA A 399 -10.52 -17.89 33.22
C ALA A 399 -9.96 -18.97 34.18
N LYS A 400 -10.77 -19.97 34.54
CA LYS A 400 -10.31 -21.15 35.30
C LYS A 400 -9.38 -22.03 34.47
N ALA A 401 -9.73 -22.27 33.20
CA ALA A 401 -8.96 -23.13 32.30
C ALA A 401 -7.59 -22.52 31.94
N THR A 402 -7.46 -21.19 31.98
CA THR A 402 -6.22 -20.46 31.69
C THR A 402 -5.50 -19.97 32.95
N ASP A 403 -5.84 -20.50 34.12
CA ASP A 403 -5.13 -20.18 35.36
C ASP A 403 -3.75 -20.84 35.33
N ASP A 404 -2.71 -20.05 35.56
CA ASP A 404 -1.32 -20.47 35.54
C ASP A 404 -0.61 -19.95 36.80
N ASP A 405 0.69 -20.27 36.93
CA ASP A 405 1.49 -19.84 38.08
C ASP A 405 1.60 -18.31 38.22
N THR A 406 1.37 -17.57 37.14
CA THR A 406 1.35 -16.09 37.15
C THR A 406 0.04 -15.53 37.73
N LYS A 407 -1.01 -16.37 37.84
CA LYS A 407 -2.32 -16.05 38.43
C LYS A 407 -3.03 -14.86 37.80
N VAL A 408 -2.64 -14.48 36.58
CA VAL A 408 -3.21 -13.32 35.85
C VAL A 408 -4.69 -13.55 35.54
N SER A 409 -5.05 -14.77 35.10
CA SER A 409 -6.43 -15.16 34.83
C SER A 409 -7.27 -15.15 36.11
N SER A 410 -6.77 -15.74 37.20
CA SER A 410 -7.43 -15.69 38.52
C SER A 410 -7.67 -14.27 39.03
N HIS A 411 -6.67 -13.39 38.92
CA HIS A 411 -6.84 -11.99 39.33
C HIS A 411 -7.92 -11.28 38.50
N SER A 412 -7.93 -11.49 37.18
CA SER A 412 -8.96 -10.96 36.29
C SER A 412 -10.34 -11.54 36.57
N LEU A 413 -10.44 -12.82 36.93
CA LEU A 413 -11.67 -13.46 37.37
C LEU A 413 -12.24 -12.82 38.62
N LEU A 414 -11.43 -12.60 39.65
CA LEU A 414 -11.87 -11.96 40.88
C LEU A 414 -12.31 -10.50 40.64
N LEU A 415 -11.58 -9.76 39.81
CA LEU A 415 -12.00 -8.40 39.40
C LEU A 415 -13.32 -8.39 38.64
N PHE A 416 -13.50 -9.34 37.72
CA PHE A 416 -14.73 -9.50 36.96
C PHE A 416 -15.91 -9.80 37.90
N LEU A 417 -15.78 -10.81 38.76
CA LEU A 417 -16.80 -11.18 39.75
C LEU A 417 -17.15 -10.02 40.68
N ASN A 418 -16.15 -9.33 41.22
CA ASN A 418 -16.39 -8.16 42.06
C ASN A 418 -17.15 -7.06 41.31
N THR A 419 -16.89 -6.89 40.02
CA THR A 419 -17.55 -5.86 39.20
C THR A 419 -19.01 -6.22 38.94
N VAL A 420 -19.30 -7.44 38.50
CA VAL A 420 -20.67 -7.82 38.14
C VAL A 420 -21.57 -8.02 39.36
N ALA A 421 -21.01 -8.52 40.47
CA ALA A 421 -21.76 -8.76 41.70
C ALA A 421 -22.13 -7.48 42.46
N GLU A 422 -21.61 -6.31 42.09
CA GLU A 422 -22.09 -5.03 42.63
C GLU A 422 -23.50 -4.67 42.14
N TYR A 423 -23.98 -5.27 41.04
CA TYR A 423 -25.23 -4.88 40.39
C TYR A 423 -26.37 -5.88 40.56
N THR A 424 -26.09 -7.18 40.55
CA THR A 424 -27.12 -8.23 40.69
C THR A 424 -26.52 -9.53 41.19
N TYR A 425 -27.35 -10.37 41.80
CA TYR A 425 -27.05 -11.77 42.04
C TYR A 425 -27.14 -12.56 40.73
N LEU A 426 -26.25 -13.54 40.55
CA LEU A 426 -26.26 -14.51 39.46
C LEU A 426 -25.98 -15.91 40.03
N ASP A 427 -26.63 -16.94 39.51
CA ASP A 427 -26.49 -18.31 40.00
C ASP A 427 -25.05 -18.85 39.85
N GLU A 428 -24.33 -18.41 38.81
CA GLU A 428 -22.92 -18.76 38.60
C GLU A 428 -22.01 -18.34 39.78
N PHE A 429 -22.43 -17.38 40.60
CA PHE A 429 -21.66 -16.96 41.77
C PHE A 429 -21.60 -18.05 42.85
N LEU A 430 -22.63 -18.89 42.97
CA LEU A 430 -22.64 -20.00 43.94
C LEU A 430 -21.48 -20.96 43.70
N ASP A 431 -21.16 -21.24 42.44
CA ASP A 431 -20.05 -22.12 42.04
C ASP A 431 -18.68 -21.47 42.27
N MET A 432 -18.66 -20.15 42.36
CA MET A 432 -17.44 -19.37 42.62
C MET A 432 -17.14 -19.18 44.11
N VAL A 433 -18.12 -19.35 45.00
CA VAL A 433 -17.93 -19.15 46.45
C VAL A 433 -16.73 -19.94 46.99
N LYS A 434 -16.60 -21.22 46.63
CA LYS A 434 -15.49 -22.06 47.12
C LYS A 434 -14.12 -21.50 46.69
N ILE A 435 -14.03 -21.02 45.45
CA ILE A 435 -12.80 -20.45 44.90
C ILE A 435 -12.49 -19.11 45.58
N VAL A 436 -13.50 -18.26 45.80
CA VAL A 436 -13.33 -16.98 46.50
C VAL A 436 -12.84 -17.20 47.93
N VAL A 437 -13.43 -18.16 48.66
CA VAL A 437 -12.98 -18.51 50.02
C VAL A 437 -11.54 -19.02 49.98
N ASP A 438 -11.23 -20.01 49.13
CA ASP A 438 -9.88 -20.58 49.03
C ASP A 438 -8.82 -19.51 48.69
N ARG A 439 -9.08 -18.65 47.70
CA ARG A 439 -8.15 -17.57 47.33
C ARG A 439 -8.04 -16.52 48.43
N THR A 440 -9.07 -16.32 49.24
CA THR A 440 -9.01 -15.40 50.39
C THR A 440 -8.15 -15.96 51.52
N THR A 441 -8.26 -17.26 51.82
CA THR A 441 -7.62 -17.86 53.00
C THR A 441 -6.24 -18.43 52.71
N ASN A 442 -6.02 -18.96 51.50
CA ASN A 442 -4.86 -19.79 51.19
C ASN A 442 -3.90 -19.16 50.16
N ASP A 443 -4.31 -18.11 49.45
CA ASP A 443 -3.50 -17.48 48.39
C ASP A 443 -3.01 -16.08 48.78
N GLN A 444 -1.74 -15.96 49.17
CA GLN A 444 -1.17 -14.68 49.60
C GLN A 444 -1.21 -13.59 48.51
N ASN A 445 -1.11 -13.97 47.22
CA ASN A 445 -1.08 -13.02 46.11
C ASN A 445 -2.49 -12.54 45.73
N LEU A 446 -3.50 -13.37 45.97
CA LEU A 446 -4.88 -13.07 45.60
C LEU A 446 -5.77 -12.73 46.80
N CYS A 447 -5.32 -12.90 48.04
CA CYS A 447 -6.18 -12.77 49.22
C CYS A 447 -6.85 -11.40 49.31
N GLU A 448 -6.14 -10.33 48.96
CA GLU A 448 -6.68 -8.99 49.03
C GLU A 448 -7.83 -8.82 48.03
N ILE A 449 -7.63 -9.19 46.77
CA ILE A 449 -8.67 -9.06 45.74
C ILE A 449 -9.84 -10.02 46.00
N ALA A 450 -9.56 -11.24 46.44
CA ALA A 450 -10.58 -12.22 46.81
C ALA A 450 -11.43 -11.74 48.00
N SER A 451 -10.82 -11.05 48.97
CA SER A 451 -11.54 -10.48 50.11
C SER A 451 -12.53 -9.38 49.71
N TYR A 452 -12.24 -8.60 48.65
CA TYR A 452 -13.24 -7.66 48.12
C TYR A 452 -14.43 -8.41 47.51
N VAL A 453 -14.18 -9.45 46.72
CA VAL A 453 -15.24 -10.29 46.15
C VAL A 453 -16.09 -10.90 47.27
N ALA A 454 -15.47 -11.42 48.32
CA ALA A 454 -16.19 -12.00 49.46
C ALA A 454 -17.12 -11.00 50.14
N VAL A 455 -16.67 -9.76 50.37
CA VAL A 455 -17.51 -8.69 50.92
C VAL A 455 -18.68 -8.38 49.99
N THR A 456 -18.44 -8.29 48.68
CA THR A 456 -19.48 -8.03 47.69
C THR A 456 -20.49 -9.17 47.62
N PHE A 457 -20.03 -10.42 47.63
CA PHE A 457 -20.88 -11.61 47.66
C PHE A 457 -21.71 -11.68 48.93
N ALA A 458 -21.20 -11.23 50.08
CA ALA A 458 -21.90 -11.27 51.36
C ALA A 458 -23.15 -10.38 51.44
N LYS A 459 -23.32 -9.46 50.47
CA LYS A 459 -24.57 -8.71 50.28
C LYS A 459 -25.74 -9.62 49.92
N TYR A 460 -25.47 -10.78 49.32
CA TYR A 460 -26.47 -11.75 48.90
C TYR A 460 -26.59 -12.90 49.93
N PRO A 461 -27.77 -13.12 50.54
CA PRO A 461 -27.93 -14.10 51.62
C PRO A 461 -27.43 -15.51 51.29
N GLN A 462 -27.74 -16.02 50.09
CA GLN A 462 -27.38 -17.38 49.67
C GLN A 462 -25.86 -17.58 49.59
N LEU A 463 -25.15 -16.58 49.08
CA LEU A 463 -23.68 -16.61 48.98
C LEU A 463 -23.05 -16.45 50.35
N ARG A 464 -23.61 -15.56 51.19
CA ARG A 464 -23.17 -15.32 52.56
C ARG A 464 -23.25 -16.58 53.41
N GLU A 465 -24.39 -17.25 53.44
CA GLU A 465 -24.59 -18.49 54.19
C GLU A 465 -23.58 -19.57 53.76
N LYS A 466 -23.34 -19.70 52.45
CA LYS A 466 -22.35 -20.64 51.92
C LYS A 466 -20.91 -20.28 52.33
N MET A 467 -20.55 -18.99 52.38
CA MET A 467 -19.23 -18.55 52.86
C MET A 467 -19.03 -18.80 54.36
N VAL A 468 -20.07 -18.60 55.17
CA VAL A 468 -20.06 -18.93 56.61
C VAL A 468 -19.94 -20.44 56.82
N ALA A 469 -20.65 -21.25 56.04
CA ALA A 469 -20.51 -22.70 56.07
C ALA A 469 -19.07 -23.17 55.75
N LEU A 470 -18.35 -22.42 54.92
CA LEU A 470 -16.94 -22.63 54.60
C LEU A 470 -15.97 -21.95 55.60
N ARG A 471 -16.47 -21.43 56.72
CA ARG A 471 -15.71 -20.84 57.84
C ARG A 471 -14.93 -19.57 57.49
N LEU A 472 -15.37 -18.80 56.49
CA LEU A 472 -14.70 -17.54 56.13
C LEU A 472 -14.87 -16.45 57.20
N ASP A 473 -15.97 -16.48 57.95
CA ASP A 473 -16.23 -15.65 59.13
C ASP A 473 -15.13 -15.81 60.19
N LYS A 474 -14.71 -17.05 60.48
CA LYS A 474 -13.64 -17.32 61.45
C LYS A 474 -12.30 -16.76 61.00
N PHE A 475 -11.96 -16.97 59.74
CA PHE A 475 -10.73 -16.40 59.15
C PHE A 475 -10.73 -14.86 59.24
N PHE A 476 -11.84 -14.21 58.91
CA PHE A 476 -11.93 -12.76 59.01
C PHE A 476 -11.95 -12.24 60.45
N ALA A 477 -12.52 -12.97 61.42
CA ALA A 477 -12.43 -12.63 62.83
C ALA A 477 -10.96 -12.58 63.31
N GLU A 478 -10.14 -13.55 62.89
CA GLU A 478 -8.71 -13.58 63.18
C GLU A 478 -7.95 -12.44 62.48
N LYS A 479 -8.33 -12.10 61.25
CA LYS A 479 -7.68 -11.06 60.44
C LYS A 479 -8.16 -9.63 60.69
N ARG A 480 -9.26 -9.44 61.43
CA ARG A 480 -9.85 -8.13 61.73
C ARG A 480 -8.86 -7.14 62.33
N ASN A 481 -7.94 -7.61 63.17
CA ASN A 481 -6.94 -6.78 63.86
C ASN A 481 -5.52 -6.88 63.27
N ASP A 482 -5.37 -7.48 62.08
CA ASP A 482 -4.06 -7.68 61.45
C ASP A 482 -3.51 -6.36 60.89
N LYS A 483 -2.61 -5.72 61.66
CA LYS A 483 -1.97 -4.44 61.29
C LYS A 483 -1.07 -4.56 60.06
N LYS A 484 -0.60 -5.75 59.71
CA LYS A 484 0.28 -5.99 58.55
C LYS A 484 -0.49 -5.84 57.24
N TYR A 485 -1.76 -6.24 57.21
CA TYR A 485 -2.60 -6.23 56.01
C TYR A 485 -3.82 -5.33 56.19
N LYS A 486 -3.59 -4.00 56.21
CA LYS A 486 -4.64 -2.99 56.46
C LYS A 486 -5.89 -3.14 55.58
N ARG A 487 -5.72 -3.46 54.29
CA ARG A 487 -6.84 -3.63 53.35
C ARG A 487 -7.66 -4.89 53.64
N LEU A 488 -6.98 -6.01 53.92
CA LEU A 488 -7.61 -7.27 54.33
C LEU A 488 -8.37 -7.11 55.65
N SER A 489 -7.77 -6.46 56.65
CA SER A 489 -8.42 -6.14 57.94
C SER A 489 -9.69 -5.30 57.76
N LYS A 490 -9.66 -4.27 56.88
CA LYS A 490 -10.84 -3.47 56.56
C LYS A 490 -11.94 -4.28 55.87
N ASN A 491 -11.57 -5.19 54.96
CA ASN A 491 -12.53 -6.07 54.29
C ASN A 491 -13.10 -7.12 55.25
N ALA A 492 -12.29 -7.64 56.17
CA ALA A 492 -12.73 -8.52 57.24
C ALA A 492 -13.81 -7.86 58.11
N GLU A 493 -13.60 -6.61 58.52
CA GLU A 493 -14.59 -5.87 59.30
C GLU A 493 -15.90 -5.64 58.52
N LYS A 494 -15.81 -5.31 57.23
CA LYS A 494 -16.99 -5.15 56.37
C LYS A 494 -17.76 -6.45 56.20
N PHE A 495 -17.05 -7.56 56.02
CA PHE A 495 -17.67 -8.87 55.86
C PHE A 495 -18.39 -9.29 57.14
N LEU A 496 -17.74 -9.16 58.30
CA LEU A 496 -18.33 -9.52 59.59
C LEU A 496 -19.60 -8.71 59.88
N LYS A 497 -19.63 -7.41 59.55
CA LYS A 497 -20.85 -6.57 59.66
C LYS A 497 -22.03 -7.03 58.80
N LEU A 498 -21.80 -7.86 57.78
CA LEU A 498 -22.86 -8.42 56.94
C LEU A 498 -23.33 -9.79 57.44
N VAL A 499 -22.56 -10.43 58.33
CA VAL A 499 -22.79 -11.79 58.85
C VAL A 499 -23.32 -11.77 60.28
N GLU A 500 -22.81 -10.86 61.10
CA GLU A 500 -23.32 -10.49 62.43
C GLU A 500 -24.62 -9.68 62.30
#